data_AF-A0A318J0J1-F1
#
_entry.id   AF-A0A318J0J1-F1
#
_cell.length_a   1.000
_cell.length_b   1.000
_cell.length_c   1.000
_cell.angle_alpha   90.00
_cell.angle_beta   90.00
_cell.angle_gamma   90.00
#
_symmetry.space_group_name_H-M   'P 1'
#
loop_
_entity.id
_entity.type
_entity.pdbx_description
1 polymer ?
#
loop_
_entity_poly.entity_id
_entity_poly.type
_entity_poly.pdbx_seq_one_letter_code
_entity_poly.pdbx_strand_id
1 'polypeptide(L)'
;MQKYQNNIILSPGGIAVPNASVLVTNYPSGTPATIYSDNGSTVTANPLTTDQNGAFGFYAADGHYQLQISGNIYGNAITPVTVNDVLLVDVLPADLSTSLPAGSGQLWNNGGAISVS
;
A
#
# COMPACT_ATOMS: atom_id res chain seq x y z
N MET A 1 0.99 -10.77 -1.59
CA MET A 1 1.56 -9.40 -1.60
C MET A 1 0.42 -8.42 -1.51
N GLN A 2 0.61 -7.30 -0.84
CA GLN A 2 -0.47 -6.33 -0.66
C GLN A 2 -0.43 -5.26 -1.75
N LYS A 3 -1.61 -4.87 -2.25
CA LYS A 3 -1.78 -3.76 -3.19
C LYS A 3 -1.87 -2.43 -2.45
N TYR A 4 -1.14 -1.42 -2.92
CA TYR A 4 -1.36 -0.02 -2.59
C TYR A 4 -1.93 0.72 -3.80
N GLN A 5 -2.94 1.56 -3.57
CA GLN A 5 -3.55 2.41 -4.60
C GLN A 5 -3.92 3.75 -3.99
N ASN A 6 -3.67 4.81 -4.75
CA ASN A 6 -4.10 6.15 -4.38
C ASN A 6 -4.23 7.04 -5.62
N ASN A 7 -4.78 8.24 -5.42
CA ASN A 7 -4.87 9.28 -6.42
C ASN A 7 -4.12 10.53 -5.93
N ILE A 8 -3.40 11.19 -6.83
CA ILE A 8 -2.76 12.47 -6.55
C ILE A 8 -3.67 13.58 -7.05
N ILE A 9 -4.24 14.32 -6.10
CA ILE A 9 -5.22 15.39 -6.35
C ILE A 9 -4.80 16.64 -5.57
N LEU A 10 -4.78 17.79 -6.24
CA LEU A 10 -4.50 19.07 -5.61
C LEU A 10 -5.71 19.61 -4.84
N SER A 11 -5.44 20.09 -3.63
CA SER A 11 -6.39 20.86 -2.82
C SER A 11 -5.91 22.32 -2.70
N PRO A 12 -6.82 23.31 -2.76
CA PRO A 12 -8.24 23.20 -3.11
C PRO A 12 -8.45 23.18 -4.63
N GLY A 13 -9.32 22.29 -5.13
CA GLY A 13 -9.69 22.30 -6.55
C GLY A 13 -10.04 20.93 -7.15
N GLY A 14 -9.64 19.83 -6.52
CA GLY A 14 -9.96 18.49 -7.02
C GLY A 14 -9.27 18.17 -8.35
N ILE A 15 -8.18 18.88 -8.67
CA ILE A 15 -7.45 18.72 -9.93
C ILE A 15 -6.53 17.52 -9.80
N ALA A 16 -6.78 16.48 -10.60
CA ALA A 16 -5.90 15.32 -10.71
C ALA A 16 -4.54 15.70 -11.29
N VAL A 17 -3.47 15.07 -10.79
CA VAL A 17 -2.09 15.28 -11.27
C VAL A 17 -1.66 14.10 -12.14
N PRO A 18 -1.85 14.17 -13.48
CA PRO A 18 -1.37 13.14 -14.38
C PRO A 18 0.15 13.20 -14.59
N ASN A 19 0.75 12.07 -14.93
CA ASN A 19 2.19 11.93 -15.17
C ASN A 19 3.08 12.36 -13.98
N ALA A 20 2.53 12.38 -12.76
CA ALA A 20 3.33 12.57 -11.56
C ALA A 20 4.24 11.35 -11.36
N SER A 21 5.49 11.60 -10.99
CA SER A 21 6.44 10.59 -10.61
C SER A 21 6.19 10.16 -9.16
N VAL A 22 6.02 8.87 -8.94
CA VAL A 22 5.85 8.25 -7.63
C VAL A 22 7.01 7.30 -7.39
N LEU A 23 8.00 7.74 -6.61
CA LEU A 23 9.13 6.92 -6.18
C LEU A 23 8.74 6.16 -4.91
N VAL A 24 8.86 4.83 -4.93
CA VAL A 24 8.63 3.96 -3.78
C VAL A 24 9.98 3.50 -3.22
N THR A 25 10.19 3.67 -1.92
CA THR A 25 11.42 3.26 -1.23
C THR A 25 11.11 2.40 -0.02
N ASN A 26 12.03 1.51 0.34
CA ASN A 26 11.94 0.78 1.60
C ASN A 26 12.15 1.76 2.76
N TYR A 27 11.32 1.66 3.81
CA TYR A 27 11.45 2.48 5.01
C TYR A 27 12.07 1.63 6.14
N PRO A 28 13.05 2.16 6.92
CA PRO A 28 13.61 3.51 6.87
C PRO A 28 14.87 3.64 5.98
N SER A 29 15.26 2.60 5.23
CA SER A 29 16.55 2.59 4.52
C SER A 29 16.64 3.60 3.36
N GLY A 30 15.51 4.00 2.78
CA GLY A 30 15.44 4.93 1.65
C GLY A 30 15.89 4.33 0.32
N THR A 31 16.18 3.02 0.26
CA THR A 31 16.56 2.36 -0.99
C THR A 31 15.34 2.12 -1.89
N PRO A 32 15.46 2.22 -3.23
CA PRO A 32 14.35 1.90 -4.13
C PRO A 32 13.77 0.52 -3.85
N ALA A 33 12.45 0.44 -3.68
CA ALA A 33 11.74 -0.81 -3.47
C ALA A 33 11.52 -1.55 -4.81
N THR A 34 11.56 -2.88 -4.77
CA THR A 34 11.02 -3.70 -5.86
C THR A 34 9.50 -3.72 -5.72
N ILE A 35 8.80 -3.34 -6.79
CA ILE A 35 7.34 -3.29 -6.85
C ILE A 35 6.83 -4.03 -8.09
N TYR A 36 5.57 -4.42 -8.06
CA TYR A 36 4.98 -5.33 -9.04
C TYR A 36 3.67 -4.76 -9.62
N SER A 37 3.36 -5.11 -10.88
CA SER A 37 2.11 -4.72 -11.55
C SER A 37 0.92 -5.59 -11.17
N ASP A 38 1.16 -6.78 -10.64
CA ASP A 38 0.15 -7.77 -10.24
C ASP A 38 0.49 -8.38 -8.87
N ASN A 39 -0.43 -9.19 -8.33
CA ASN A 39 -0.21 -9.97 -7.10
C ASN A 39 0.68 -11.21 -7.35
N GLY A 40 1.57 -11.15 -8.33
CA GLY A 40 2.55 -12.16 -8.70
C GLY A 40 3.93 -11.52 -8.88
N SER A 41 4.82 -12.15 -9.64
CA SER A 41 6.22 -11.71 -9.68
C SER A 41 6.55 -10.71 -10.81
N THR A 42 5.55 -10.10 -11.46
CA THR A 42 5.81 -9.18 -12.58
C THR A 42 6.32 -7.83 -12.06
N VAL A 43 7.64 -7.67 -12.03
CA VAL A 43 8.29 -6.42 -11.61
C VAL A 43 7.91 -5.29 -12.56
N THR A 44 7.59 -4.12 -12.00
CA THR A 44 7.28 -2.90 -12.76
C THR A 44 8.32 -1.80 -12.49
N ALA A 45 8.25 -0.73 -13.26
CA ALA A 45 9.14 0.42 -13.12
C ALA A 45 8.91 1.14 -11.78
N ASN A 46 10.01 1.62 -11.19
CA ASN A 46 10.02 2.49 -10.02
C ASN A 46 11.07 3.58 -10.27
N PRO A 47 10.68 4.86 -10.44
CA PRO A 47 9.36 5.44 -10.15
C PRO A 47 8.22 5.00 -11.09
N LEU A 48 7.00 5.02 -10.55
CA LEU A 48 5.75 4.91 -11.31
C LEU A 48 5.30 6.28 -11.83
N THR A 49 4.42 6.26 -12.83
CA THR A 49 3.73 7.47 -13.32
C THR A 49 2.24 7.38 -13.08
N THR A 50 1.61 8.45 -12.59
CA THR A 50 0.16 8.52 -12.44
C THR A 50 -0.56 8.62 -13.79
N ASP A 51 -1.78 8.08 -13.86
CA ASP A 51 -2.62 8.14 -15.06
C ASP A 51 -3.32 9.50 -15.23
N GLN A 52 -4.20 9.62 -16.25
CA GLN A 52 -4.91 10.87 -16.55
C GLN A 52 -5.80 11.38 -15.38
N ASN A 53 -6.20 10.49 -14.48
CA ASN A 53 -6.99 10.77 -13.29
C ASN A 53 -6.11 10.92 -12.03
N GLY A 54 -4.79 10.99 -12.20
CA GLY A 54 -3.82 11.05 -11.10
C GLY A 54 -3.73 9.74 -10.32
N ALA A 55 -4.33 8.65 -10.80
CA ALA A 55 -4.33 7.36 -10.13
C ALA A 55 -3.02 6.63 -10.34
N PHE A 56 -2.61 5.86 -9.34
CA PHE A 56 -1.52 4.90 -9.44
C PHE A 56 -1.79 3.72 -8.52
N GLY A 57 -1.13 2.60 -8.81
CA GLY A 57 -1.15 1.44 -7.94
C GLY A 57 0.01 0.50 -8.20
N PHE A 58 0.38 -0.23 -7.17
CA PHE A 58 1.43 -1.25 -7.23
C PHE A 58 1.18 -2.31 -6.16
N TYR A 59 1.84 -3.45 -6.33
CA TYR A 59 1.96 -4.47 -5.30
C TYR A 59 3.39 -4.46 -4.77
N ALA A 60 3.54 -4.81 -3.50
CA ALA A 60 4.84 -5.02 -2.88
C ALA A 60 4.78 -6.19 -1.89
N ALA A 61 5.95 -6.75 -1.57
CA ALA A 61 6.08 -7.69 -0.47
C ALA A 61 5.68 -7.04 0.87
N ASP A 62 5.50 -7.87 1.90
CA ASP A 62 5.17 -7.35 3.21
C ASP A 62 6.33 -6.53 3.76
N GLY A 63 6.02 -5.33 4.25
CA GLY A 63 7.04 -4.40 4.73
C GLY A 63 6.58 -2.95 4.88
N HIS A 64 7.51 -2.11 5.29
CA HIS A 64 7.31 -0.68 5.45
C HIS A 64 7.92 0.08 4.28
N TYR A 65 7.15 1.03 3.75
CA TYR A 65 7.51 1.77 2.55
C TYR A 65 7.34 3.27 2.73
N GLN A 66 8.06 4.05 1.94
CA GLN A 66 7.92 5.49 1.86
C GLN A 66 7.76 5.89 0.38
N LEU A 67 6.81 6.80 0.12
CA LEU A 67 6.54 7.31 -1.21
C LEU A 67 6.98 8.77 -1.30
N GLN A 68 7.68 9.11 -2.37
CA GLN A 68 8.03 10.49 -2.73
C GLN A 68 7.38 10.82 -4.06
N ILE A 69 6.54 11.85 -4.06
CA ILE A 69 5.67 12.20 -5.18
C ILE A 69 6.06 13.59 -5.66
N SER A 70 6.30 13.72 -6.96
CA SER A 70 6.54 14.99 -7.63
C SER A 70 5.85 15.01 -8.99
N GLY A 71 5.57 16.18 -9.54
CA GLY A 71 4.87 16.29 -10.81
C GLY A 71 4.61 17.74 -11.21
N ASN A 72 3.92 17.90 -12.33
CA ASN A 72 3.60 19.22 -12.87
C ASN A 72 2.13 19.29 -13.29
N ILE A 73 1.51 20.45 -13.10
CA ILE A 73 0.17 20.80 -13.58
C ILE A 73 0.25 22.08 -14.39
N TYR A 74 -0.22 22.03 -15.64
CA TYR A 74 -0.19 23.18 -16.57
C TYR A 74 1.19 23.85 -16.66
N GLY A 75 2.26 23.05 -16.64
CA GLY A 75 3.65 23.52 -16.69
C GLY A 75 4.25 23.93 -15.33
N ASN A 76 3.46 23.98 -14.25
CA ASN A 76 3.93 24.37 -12.91
C ASN A 76 4.21 23.14 -12.06
N ALA A 77 5.37 23.10 -11.41
CA ALA A 77 5.68 22.01 -10.47
C ALA A 77 4.75 22.05 -9.26
N ILE A 78 4.26 20.90 -8.84
CA ILE A 78 3.57 20.77 -7.54
C ILE A 78 4.60 20.77 -6.41
N THR A 79 4.19 21.18 -5.21
CA THR A 79 4.99 20.93 -4.01
C THR A 79 5.16 19.42 -3.83
N PRO A 80 6.39 18.89 -3.74
CA PRO A 80 6.61 17.47 -3.54
C PRO A 80 5.93 16.98 -2.25
N VAL A 81 5.32 15.80 -2.33
CA VAL A 81 4.63 15.17 -1.21
C VAL A 81 5.38 13.91 -0.81
N THR A 82 5.55 13.71 0.50
CA THR A 82 6.12 12.49 1.05
C THR A 82 5.06 11.79 1.88
N VAL A 83 4.78 10.53 1.56
CA VAL A 83 3.98 9.63 2.40
C VAL A 83 4.97 8.75 3.15
N ASN A 84 5.05 8.97 4.46
CA ASN A 84 5.97 8.22 5.32
C ASN A 84 5.31 6.96 5.85
N ASP A 85 6.13 5.92 6.00
CA ASP A 85 5.83 4.72 6.78
C ASP A 85 4.48 4.05 6.46
N VAL A 86 4.33 3.62 5.20
CA VAL A 86 3.21 2.83 4.73
C VAL A 86 3.51 1.36 5.00
N LEU A 87 2.79 0.75 5.94
CA LEU A 87 2.79 -0.69 6.16
C LEU A 87 1.93 -1.39 5.10
N LEU A 88 2.54 -2.27 4.32
CA LEU A 88 1.87 -3.20 3.42
C LEU A 88 2.01 -4.60 3.99
N VAL A 89 0.89 -5.26 4.25
CA VAL A 89 0.85 -6.64 4.77
C VAL A 89 -0.33 -7.37 4.17
N ASP A 90 -0.09 -8.58 3.65
CA ASP A 90 -1.09 -9.50 3.13
C ASP A 90 -1.19 -10.71 4.07
N VAL A 91 -2.03 -10.60 5.09
CA VAL A 91 -2.19 -11.64 6.13
C VAL A 91 -2.82 -12.89 5.50
N LEU A 92 -2.12 -14.01 5.55
CA LEU A 92 -2.63 -15.28 5.04
C LEU A 92 -3.58 -15.91 6.07
N PRO A 93 -4.57 -16.71 5.63
CA PRO A 93 -5.42 -17.47 6.57
C PRO A 93 -4.63 -18.38 7.51
N ALA A 94 -3.44 -18.84 7.09
CA ALA A 94 -2.55 -19.65 7.90
C ALA A 94 -1.87 -18.87 9.05
N ASP A 95 -1.81 -17.54 8.96
CA ASP A 95 -1.28 -16.68 10.02
C ASP A 95 -2.30 -16.48 11.15
N LEU A 96 -3.56 -16.87 10.93
CA LEU A 96 -4.59 -16.90 11.95
C LEU A 96 -4.44 -18.15 12.81
N SER A 97 -4.53 -17.98 14.14
CA SER A 97 -4.51 -19.11 15.07
C SER A 97 -5.63 -20.10 14.75
N THR A 98 -5.25 -21.30 14.29
CA THR A 98 -6.16 -22.41 14.02
C THR A 98 -6.38 -23.30 15.24
N SER A 99 -5.59 -23.13 16.30
CA SER A 99 -5.77 -23.88 17.54
C SER A 99 -6.92 -23.30 18.36
N LEU A 100 -7.81 -24.19 18.80
CA LEU A 100 -8.70 -23.96 19.94
C LEU A 100 -7.87 -23.40 21.10
N PRO A 101 -8.34 -22.34 21.79
CA PRO A 101 -7.74 -21.99 23.07
C PRO A 101 -7.74 -23.22 23.98
N ALA A 102 -6.60 -23.52 24.61
CA ALA A 102 -6.37 -24.72 25.40
C ALA A 102 -7.18 -24.78 26.72
N GLY A 103 -8.18 -23.92 26.88
CA GLY A 103 -8.99 -23.79 28.08
C GLY A 103 -10.47 -23.57 27.76
N SER A 104 -11.33 -24.21 28.57
CA SER A 104 -12.76 -23.94 28.61
C SER A 104 -13.02 -22.44 28.82
N GLY A 105 -14.00 -21.88 28.07
CA GLY A 105 -14.50 -20.52 28.28
C GLY A 105 -13.74 -19.39 27.59
N GLN A 106 -12.73 -19.68 26.75
CA GLN A 106 -12.11 -18.64 25.95
C GLN A 106 -12.90 -18.35 24.67
N LEU A 107 -13.18 -17.07 24.45
CA LEU A 107 -13.89 -16.59 23.27
C LEU A 107 -13.03 -16.83 22.02
N TRP A 108 -13.64 -17.37 20.97
CA TRP A 108 -13.00 -17.40 19.65
C TRP A 108 -12.92 -15.99 19.09
N ASN A 109 -11.73 -15.61 18.63
CA ASN A 109 -11.50 -14.28 18.09
C ASN A 109 -12.20 -14.02 16.74
N ASN A 110 -12.93 -15.01 16.20
CA ASN A 110 -13.75 -14.89 14.98
C ASN A 110 -15.27 -14.83 15.26
N GLY A 111 -15.68 -14.47 16.48
CA GLY A 111 -17.09 -14.19 16.82
C GLY A 111 -18.01 -15.40 16.93
N GLY A 112 -17.49 -16.63 16.79
CA GLY A 112 -18.26 -17.85 17.06
C GLY A 112 -18.26 -18.17 18.56
N ALA A 113 -19.43 -18.24 19.20
CA ALA A 113 -19.54 -18.81 20.53
C ALA A 113 -19.44 -20.34 20.43
N ILE A 114 -18.49 -20.95 21.16
CA ILE A 114 -18.55 -22.40 21.39
C ILE A 114 -19.56 -22.67 22.49
N SER A 115 -20.62 -23.39 22.13
CA SER A 115 -21.47 -24.07 23.12
C SER A 115 -20.82 -25.41 23.43
N VAL A 116 -20.30 -25.57 24.64
CA VAL A 116 -19.99 -26.89 25.19
C VAL A 116 -21.23 -27.43 25.88
N SER A 117 -21.53 -28.72 25.67
CA SER A 117 -22.66 -29.44 26.29
C SER A 117 -22.45 -29.66 27.78
#